data_AF-A0A1G0PGH6-F1
#
_entry.id   AF-A0A1G0PGH6-F1
#
_cell.length_a   1.000
_cell.length_b   1.000
_cell.length_c   1.000
_cell.angle_alpha   90.00
_cell.angle_beta   90.00
_cell.angle_gamma   90.00
#
_symmetry.space_group_name_H-M   'P 1'
#
loop_
_entity.id
_entity.type
_entity.pdbx_description
1 polymer ?
#
loop_
_entity_poly.entity_id
_entity_poly.type
_entity_poly.pdbx_seq_one_letter_code
_entity_poly.pdbx_strand_id
1 'polypeptide(L)'
;MIIAKAEKHLKKHIHNQYIYRYEVHDKYLLTRKIGKLFPEIPNNLIVKSVDKCINLISSPITKDDFVRLFLDQLFLIVDNELES
;
A
#
# COMPACT_ATOMS: atom_id res chain seq x y z
N MET A 1 5.57 -16.76 -0.67
CA MET A 1 4.16 -17.13 -0.39
C MET A 1 3.34 -16.03 0.32
N ILE A 2 3.97 -15.14 1.10
CA ILE A 2 3.31 -14.06 1.85
C ILE A 2 2.82 -12.93 0.91
N ILE A 3 3.63 -12.51 -0.07
CA ILE A 3 3.30 -11.42 -1.02
C ILE A 3 2.02 -11.75 -1.82
N ALA A 4 1.93 -12.94 -2.41
CA ALA A 4 0.75 -13.35 -3.18
C ALA A 4 -0.54 -13.39 -2.34
N LYS A 5 -0.43 -13.73 -1.04
CA LYS A 5 -1.57 -13.75 -0.10
C LYS A 5 -2.00 -12.32 0.25
N ALA A 6 -1.04 -11.43 0.49
CA ALA A 6 -1.29 -10.02 0.72
C ALA A 6 -1.91 -9.33 -0.51
N GLU A 7 -1.35 -9.56 -1.70
CA GLU A 7 -1.85 -9.03 -2.97
C GLU A 7 -3.31 -9.44 -3.19
N LYS A 8 -3.63 -10.74 -3.05
CA LYS A 8 -5.00 -11.26 -3.18
C LYS A 8 -5.95 -10.62 -2.18
N HIS A 9 -5.50 -10.36 -0.96
CA HIS A 9 -6.33 -9.75 0.07
C HIS A 9 -6.58 -8.27 -0.21
N LEU A 10 -5.54 -7.50 -0.55
CA LEU A 10 -5.63 -6.07 -0.88
C LEU A 10 -6.55 -5.82 -2.07
N LYS A 11 -6.44 -6.65 -3.11
CA LYS A 11 -7.34 -6.59 -4.26
C LYS A 11 -8.82 -6.79 -3.88
N LYS A 12 -9.16 -7.46 -2.78
CA LYS A 12 -10.58 -7.57 -2.39
C LYS A 12 -11.16 -6.29 -1.78
N HIS A 13 -10.31 -5.41 -1.25
CA HIS A 13 -10.73 -4.20 -0.50
C HIS A 13 -10.67 -2.91 -1.31
N ILE A 14 -10.11 -2.97 -2.52
CA ILE A 14 -10.04 -1.88 -3.48
C ILE A 14 -11.06 -2.19 -4.58
N HIS A 15 -12.18 -1.46 -4.60
CA HIS A 15 -13.28 -1.77 -5.53
C HIS A 15 -13.14 -1.03 -6.86
N ASN A 16 -12.45 0.10 -6.89
CA ASN A 16 -12.23 0.86 -8.11
C ASN A 16 -11.22 0.13 -9.01
N GLN A 17 -11.53 0.02 -10.29
CA GLN A 17 -10.65 -0.58 -11.29
C GLN A 17 -9.42 0.29 -11.57
N TYR A 18 -9.60 1.60 -11.50
CA TYR A 18 -8.55 2.61 -11.65
C TYR A 18 -8.42 3.39 -10.35
N ILE A 19 -7.19 3.65 -9.95
CA ILE A 19 -6.86 4.43 -8.75
C ILE A 19 -6.24 5.74 -9.19
N TYR A 20 -6.95 6.83 -8.90
CA TYR A 20 -6.44 8.18 -9.11
C TYR A 20 -5.71 8.66 -7.87
N ARG A 21 -4.67 9.48 -8.03
CA ARG A 21 -3.91 10.07 -6.91
C ARG A 21 -4.82 10.72 -5.86
N TYR A 22 -5.89 11.39 -6.30
CA TYR A 22 -6.83 12.06 -5.40
C TYR A 22 -7.78 11.12 -4.67
N GLU A 23 -8.03 9.91 -5.17
CA GLU A 23 -8.86 8.91 -4.46
C GLU A 23 -8.10 8.29 -3.29
N VAL A 24 -6.77 8.36 -3.33
CA VAL A 24 -5.91 7.93 -2.23
C VAL A 24 -5.71 9.03 -1.18
N HIS A 25 -6.36 10.20 -1.32
CA HIS A 25 -6.28 11.28 -0.33
C HIS A 25 -6.82 10.88 1.05
N ASP A 26 -7.71 9.89 1.12
CA ASP A 26 -8.10 9.29 2.40
C ASP A 26 -7.02 8.31 2.90
N LYS A 27 -5.80 8.84 3.05
CA LYS A 27 -4.60 8.16 3.53
C LYS A 27 -4.86 7.46 4.86
N TYR A 28 -5.74 8.03 5.68
CA TYR A 28 -6.17 7.47 6.96
C TYR A 28 -6.97 6.19 6.76
N LEU A 29 -7.93 6.18 5.84
CA LEU A 29 -8.69 4.97 5.53
C LEU A 29 -7.80 3.87 4.96
N LEU A 30 -6.89 4.23 4.05
CA LEU A 30 -5.96 3.26 3.45
C LEU A 30 -5.03 2.68 4.51
N THR A 31 -4.33 3.52 5.26
CA THR A 31 -3.44 3.12 6.36
C THR A 31 -4.14 2.19 7.34
N ARG A 32 -5.39 2.52 7.74
CA ARG A 32 -6.17 1.68 8.67
C ARG A 32 -6.55 0.32 8.11
N LYS A 33 -6.85 0.22 6.80
CA LYS A 33 -7.10 -1.08 6.14
C LYS A 33 -5.83 -1.91 6.05
N ILE A 34 -4.69 -1.29 5.74
CA ILE A 34 -3.39 -1.98 5.67
C ILE A 34 -2.90 -2.42 7.05
N GLY A 35 -3.03 -1.58 8.09
CA GLY A 35 -2.63 -1.95 9.45
C GLY A 35 -3.35 -3.17 10.00
N LYS A 36 -4.58 -3.44 9.54
CA LYS A 36 -5.29 -4.69 9.85
C LYS A 36 -4.73 -5.90 9.11
N LEU A 37 -4.11 -5.69 7.96
CA LEU A 37 -3.53 -6.74 7.11
C LEU A 37 -2.15 -7.16 7.57
N PHE A 38 -1.38 -6.21 8.08
CA PHE A 38 -0.02 -6.40 8.56
C PHE A 38 0.11 -5.83 9.98
N PRO A 39 -0.53 -6.47 10.99
CA PRO A 39 -0.47 -6.01 12.37
C PRO A 39 0.96 -6.04 12.94
N GLU A 40 1.85 -6.85 12.36
CA GLU A 40 3.27 -6.90 12.69
C GLU A 40 4.06 -5.69 12.20
N ILE A 41 3.55 -4.92 11.22
CA ILE A 41 4.25 -3.74 10.69
C ILE A 41 3.84 -2.50 11.49
N PRO A 42 4.80 -1.75 12.06
CA PRO A 42 4.54 -0.48 12.73
C PRO A 42 3.74 0.50 11.85
N ASN A 43 2.72 1.13 12.45
CA ASN A 43 1.81 2.01 11.71
C ASN A 43 2.52 3.21 11.04
N ASN A 44 3.61 3.70 11.63
CA ASN A 44 4.43 4.76 11.02
C ASN A 44 5.07 4.32 9.68
N LEU A 45 5.52 3.07 9.55
CA LEU A 45 6.08 2.53 8.31
C LEU A 45 4.99 2.36 7.24
N ILE A 46 3.78 1.94 7.65
CA ILE A 46 2.62 1.87 6.76
C ILE A 46 2.29 3.25 6.20
N VAL A 47 2.23 4.28 7.06
CA VAL A 47 1.99 5.67 6.64
C VAL A 47 3.06 6.14 5.65
N LYS A 48 4.36 5.93 5.96
CA LYS A 48 5.47 6.25 5.04
C LYS A 48 5.29 5.56 3.67
N SER A 49 4.87 4.30 3.68
CA SER A 49 4.68 3.49 2.46
C SER A 49 3.51 3.99 1.62
N VAL A 50 2.39 4.33 2.27
CA VAL A 50 1.23 4.94 1.61
C VAL A 50 1.62 6.28 0.98
N ASP A 51 2.32 7.14 1.71
CA ASP A 51 2.75 8.45 1.20
C ASP A 51 3.67 8.32 -0.02
N LYS A 52 4.64 7.41 0.05
CA LYS A 52 5.57 7.17 -1.06
C LYS A 52 4.85 6.59 -2.28
N CYS A 53 3.96 5.60 -2.07
CA CYS A 53 3.15 5.03 -3.14
C CYS A 53 2.28 6.10 -3.82
N ILE A 54 1.61 6.98 -3.08
CA ILE A 54 0.75 8.04 -3.64
C ILE A 54 1.55 9.04 -4.47
N ASN A 55 2.75 9.42 -4.00
CA ASN A 55 3.59 10.36 -4.71
C ASN A 55 4.14 9.82 -6.03
N LEU A 56 4.17 8.50 -6.21
CA LEU A 56 4.56 7.84 -7.45
C LEU A 56 3.42 7.75 -8.48
N ILE A 57 2.17 8.04 -8.10
CA ILE A 57 1.01 7.99 -9.00
C ILE A 57 0.88 9.34 -9.72
N SER A 58 1.48 9.45 -10.91
CA SER A 58 1.38 10.63 -11.79
C SER A 58 0.21 10.58 -12.77
N SER A 59 -0.29 9.38 -13.06
CA SER A 59 -1.44 9.10 -13.92
C SER A 59 -2.34 8.06 -13.25
N PRO A 60 -3.62 7.88 -13.66
CA PRO A 60 -4.44 6.80 -13.13
C PRO A 60 -3.75 5.46 -13.36
N ILE A 61 -3.65 4.64 -12.33
CA ILE A 61 -3.07 3.29 -12.44
C ILE A 61 -4.14 2.25 -12.21
N THR A 62 -3.95 1.06 -12.75
CA THR A 62 -4.88 -0.03 -12.48
C THR A 62 -4.79 -0.42 -11.00
N LYS A 63 -5.87 -0.98 -10.48
CA LYS A 63 -5.92 -1.58 -9.15
C LYS A 63 -4.79 -2.58 -8.91
N ASP A 64 -4.44 -3.37 -9.92
CA ASP A 64 -3.41 -4.40 -9.79
C ASP A 64 -2.02 -3.78 -9.69
N ASP A 65 -1.75 -2.76 -10.51
CA ASP A 65 -0.50 -2.00 -10.45
C ASP A 65 -0.39 -1.23 -9.14
N PHE A 66 -1.49 -0.67 -8.64
CA PHE A 66 -1.52 -0.01 -7.33
C PHE A 66 -1.14 -0.97 -6.20
N VAL A 67 -1.73 -2.16 -6.17
CA VAL A 67 -1.44 -3.14 -5.11
C VAL A 67 0.03 -3.59 -5.16
N ARG A 68 0.58 -3.83 -6.36
CA ARG A 68 2.00 -4.17 -6.52
C ARG A 68 2.91 -3.04 -6.07
N LEU A 69 2.69 -1.84 -6.60
CA LEU A 69 3.47 -0.65 -6.23
C LEU A 69 3.45 -0.42 -4.72
N PHE A 70 2.28 -0.55 -4.10
CA PHE A 70 2.12 -0.39 -2.66
C PHE A 70 2.94 -1.43 -1.87
N LEU A 71 2.82 -2.71 -2.22
CA LEU A 71 3.55 -3.79 -1.55
C LEU A 71 5.06 -3.61 -1.72
N ASP A 72 5.52 -3.26 -2.92
CA ASP A 72 6.94 -3.00 -3.19
C ASP A 72 7.46 -1.85 -2.32
N GLN A 73 6.72 -0.74 -2.19
CA GLN A 73 7.10 0.36 -1.30
C GLN A 73 7.09 -0.05 0.17
N LEU A 74 6.13 -0.85 0.59
CA LEU A 74 6.02 -1.33 1.97
C LEU A 74 7.22 -2.22 2.35
N PHE A 75 7.52 -3.22 1.54
CA PHE A 75 8.66 -4.10 1.80
C PHE A 75 9.98 -3.35 1.72
N LEU A 76 10.15 -2.47 0.73
CA LEU A 76 11.36 -1.65 0.63
C LEU A 76 11.58 -0.80 1.89
N ILE A 77 10.53 -0.17 2.43
CA ILE A 77 10.65 0.69 3.62
C ILE A 77 10.88 -0.15 4.88
N VAL A 78 10.17 -1.27 5.01
CA VAL A 78 10.32 -2.18 6.15
C VAL A 78 11.72 -2.79 6.18
N ASP A 79 12.23 -3.28 5.04
CA ASP A 79 13.58 -3.84 4.95
C ASP A 79 14.64 -2.79 5.32
N ASN A 80 14.53 -1.56 4.79
CA ASN A 80 15.46 -0.47 5.11
C ASN A 80 15.43 -0.04 6.59
N GLU A 81 14.27 -0.08 7.26
CA GLU A 81 14.17 0.36 8.67
C GLU A 81 14.43 -0.76 9.68
N LEU A 82 14.41 -2.04 9.25
CA LEU A 82 14.77 -3.19 10.09
C LEU A 82 16.25 -3.59 9.96
N GLU A 83 16.93 -3.22 8.88
CA GLU A 83 18.39 -3.37 8.75
C GLU A 83 19.18 -2.31 9.55
N SER A 84 18.52 -1.26 10.05
CA SER A 84 19.13 -0.20 10.87
C SER A 84 18.89 -0.39 12.36
#